data_AF-A0A7X7DX89-F1
#
_entry.id   AF-A0A7X7DX89-F1
#
_cell.length_a   1.000
_cell.length_b   1.000
_cell.length_c   1.000
_cell.angle_alpha   90.00
_cell.angle_beta   90.00
_cell.angle_gamma   90.00
#
_symmetry.space_group_name_H-M   'P 1'
#
loop_
_entity.id
_entity.type
_entity.pdbx_description
1 polymer ?
#
loop_
_entity_poly.entity_id
_entity_poly.type
_entity_poly.pdbx_seq_one_letter_code
_entity_poly.pdbx_strand_id
1 'polypeptide(L)'
;SSPSNPQEWVYVFPDSEDAVFEAFNSLNNPLNFIGHTHWPSILIQENERITLHSDHFIKISNGFSYLINVGSVGQPRDFDSRSCYCIYDSDEMDVRIIRVSYDFRITQKKIRDHQLPLFLAERLEKGR
;
A
#
# COMPACT_ATOMS: atom_id res chain seq x y z
N SER A 1 -4.04 8.49 -1.03
CA SER A 1 -5.30 9.20 -0.83
C SER A 1 -6.37 8.18 -0.52
N SER A 2 -7.34 8.53 0.34
CA SER A 2 -8.53 7.71 0.57
C SER A 2 -9.51 7.88 -0.60
N PRO A 3 -10.17 6.81 -1.09
CA PRO A 3 -11.22 6.93 -2.10
C PRO A 3 -12.45 7.73 -1.63
N SER A 4 -12.82 7.62 -0.36
CA SER A 4 -14.05 8.22 0.19
C SER A 4 -13.96 9.73 0.36
N ASN A 5 -12.79 10.22 0.79
CA ASN A 5 -12.50 11.65 0.88
C ASN A 5 -11.04 11.93 0.49
N PRO A 6 -10.76 12.14 -0.81
CA PRO A 6 -9.40 12.31 -1.31
C PRO A 6 -8.68 13.54 -0.74
N GLN A 7 -9.42 14.58 -0.33
CA GLN A 7 -8.85 15.82 0.21
C GLN A 7 -8.41 15.70 1.66
N GLU A 8 -8.98 14.78 2.42
CA GLU A 8 -8.67 14.58 3.84
C GLU A 8 -7.53 13.60 4.08
N TRP A 9 -7.09 12.88 3.04
CA TRP A 9 -5.97 11.94 3.13
C TRP A 9 -6.13 10.91 4.25
N VAL A 10 -7.35 10.41 4.46
CA VAL A 10 -7.61 9.37 5.46
C VAL A 10 -6.73 8.15 5.21
N TYR A 11 -6.13 7.60 6.27
CA TYR A 11 -5.40 6.35 6.21
C TYR A 11 -6.37 5.17 6.17
N VAL A 12 -6.26 4.34 5.13
CA VAL A 12 -7.03 3.09 5.02
C VAL A 12 -6.09 1.95 5.38
N PHE A 13 -6.04 1.60 6.67
CA PHE A 13 -5.34 0.42 7.14
C PHE A 13 -6.25 -0.82 7.07
N PRO A 14 -5.72 -2.02 6.77
CA PRO A 14 -6.54 -3.23 6.66
C PRO A 14 -7.30 -3.63 7.94
N ASP A 15 -6.85 -3.17 9.10
CA ASP A 15 -7.44 -3.42 10.42
C ASP A 15 -8.45 -2.33 10.85
N SER A 16 -8.66 -1.29 10.03
CA SER A 16 -9.65 -0.24 10.29
C SER A 16 -10.95 -0.53 9.54
N GLU A 17 -11.87 -1.24 10.20
CA GLU A 17 -13.16 -1.64 9.62
C GLU A 17 -13.92 -0.45 9.00
N ASP A 18 -14.06 0.66 9.75
CA ASP A 18 -14.76 1.86 9.28
C ASP A 18 -14.10 2.47 8.03
N ALA A 19 -12.78 2.67 8.04
CA ALA A 19 -12.08 3.28 6.92
C ALA A 19 -12.12 2.39 5.66
N VAL A 20 -12.04 1.07 5.85
CA VAL A 20 -12.14 0.09 4.77
C VAL A 20 -13.56 0.07 4.19
N PHE A 21 -14.59 0.03 5.04
CA PHE A 21 -15.98 0.04 4.62
C PHE A 21 -16.34 1.31 3.84
N GLU A 22 -15.96 2.48 4.37
CA GLU A 22 -16.14 3.77 3.70
C GLU A 22 -15.40 3.83 2.36
N ALA A 23 -14.16 3.30 2.30
CA ALA A 23 -13.42 3.22 1.06
C ALA A 23 -14.17 2.39 0.02
N PHE A 24 -14.64 1.18 0.37
CA PHE A 24 -15.39 0.30 -0.54
C PHE A 24 -16.71 0.91 -1.03
N ASN A 25 -17.48 1.57 -0.15
CA ASN A 25 -18.73 2.23 -0.52
C ASN A 25 -18.55 3.39 -1.51
N SER A 26 -17.34 3.97 -1.57
CA SER A 26 -17.02 5.07 -2.48
C SER A 26 -16.42 4.65 -3.82
N LEU A 27 -16.15 3.35 -4.02
CA LEU A 27 -15.49 2.86 -5.25
C LEU A 27 -16.45 2.90 -6.43
N ASN A 28 -15.96 3.43 -7.56
CA ASN A 28 -16.70 3.45 -8.83
C ASN A 28 -16.24 2.36 -9.81
N ASN A 29 -15.14 1.68 -9.51
CA ASN A 29 -14.55 0.64 -10.35
C ASN A 29 -14.31 -0.63 -9.53
N PRO A 30 -14.29 -1.82 -10.16
CA PRO A 30 -13.95 -3.06 -9.47
C PRO A 30 -12.49 -3.12 -9.00
N LEU A 31 -11.55 -2.41 -9.62
CA LEU A 31 -10.13 -2.44 -9.24
C LEU A 31 -9.65 -1.03 -8.92
N ASN A 32 -9.13 -0.82 -7.70
CA ASN A 32 -8.70 0.49 -7.22
C ASN A 32 -7.34 0.39 -6.54
N PHE A 33 -6.51 1.39 -6.77
CA PHE A 33 -5.17 1.49 -6.19
C PHE A 33 -5.09 2.68 -5.24
N ILE A 34 -4.59 2.43 -4.04
CA ILE A 34 -4.36 3.42 -3.00
C ILE A 34 -2.92 3.35 -2.49
N GLY A 35 -2.56 4.30 -1.64
CA GLY A 35 -1.26 4.36 -0.98
C GLY A 35 -1.38 5.10 0.33
N HIS A 36 -0.46 6.02 0.59
CA HIS A 36 -0.43 6.90 1.76
C HIS A 36 -0.04 6.22 3.09
N THR A 37 -0.60 5.06 3.43
CA THR A 37 -0.22 4.31 4.64
C THR A 37 1.20 3.77 4.59
N HIS A 38 1.70 3.50 3.38
CA HIS A 38 2.96 2.79 3.12
C HIS A 38 2.96 1.32 3.62
N TRP A 39 1.77 0.75 3.80
CA TRP A 39 1.52 -0.67 4.12
C TRP A 39 0.86 -1.34 2.91
N PRO A 40 1.56 -2.21 2.17
CA PRO A 40 0.92 -2.91 1.07
C PRO A 40 -0.16 -3.85 1.60
N SER A 41 -1.26 -3.94 0.86
CA SER A 41 -2.38 -4.80 1.20
C SER A 41 -3.25 -5.05 -0.03
N ILE A 42 -3.97 -6.16 0.01
CA ILE A 42 -4.95 -6.52 -1.00
C ILE A 42 -6.25 -6.80 -0.25
N LEU A 43 -7.20 -5.89 -0.31
CA LEU A 43 -8.54 -6.08 0.23
C LEU A 43 -9.49 -6.49 -0.90
N ILE A 44 -10.30 -7.50 -0.65
CA ILE A 44 -11.27 -8.04 -1.60
C ILE A 44 -12.65 -7.95 -0.98
N GLN A 45 -13.60 -7.38 -1.71
CA GLN A 45 -15.02 -7.40 -1.38
C GLN A 45 -15.77 -8.34 -2.32
N GLU A 46 -16.51 -9.27 -1.72
CA GLU A 46 -17.52 -10.11 -2.38
C GLU A 46 -18.86 -9.88 -1.67
N ASN A 47 -19.84 -9.31 -2.36
CA ASN A 47 -21.09 -8.84 -1.75
C ASN A 47 -20.81 -7.88 -0.56
N GLU A 48 -21.30 -8.20 0.64
CA GLU A 48 -21.07 -7.41 1.86
C GLU A 48 -19.81 -7.83 2.63
N ARG A 49 -19.12 -8.88 2.18
CA ARG A 49 -17.96 -9.41 2.89
C ARG A 49 -16.68 -8.81 2.35
N ILE A 50 -15.92 -8.15 3.21
CA ILE A 50 -14.57 -7.66 2.92
C ILE A 50 -13.54 -8.56 3.61
N THR A 51 -12.49 -8.93 2.90
CA THR A 51 -11.40 -9.78 3.41
C THR A 51 -10.03 -9.22 3.03
N LEU A 52 -9.06 -9.40 3.94
CA LEU A 52 -7.65 -9.18 3.64
C LEU A 52 -7.08 -10.45 3.00
N HIS A 53 -6.59 -10.31 1.78
CA HIS A 53 -5.86 -11.36 1.07
C HIS A 53 -4.43 -11.44 1.61
N SER A 54 -3.96 -12.65 1.87
CA SER A 54 -2.68 -12.90 2.54
C SER A 54 -1.48 -12.96 1.61
N ASP A 55 -1.70 -13.14 0.30
CA ASP A 55 -0.63 -13.20 -0.70
C ASP A 55 -0.37 -11.83 -1.32
N HIS A 56 0.81 -11.67 -1.90
CA HIS A 56 1.20 -10.51 -2.70
C HIS A 56 0.80 -10.65 -4.18
N PHE A 57 0.11 -11.72 -4.54
CA PHE A 57 -0.39 -11.98 -5.89
C PHE A 57 -1.90 -12.23 -5.88
N ILE A 58 -2.61 -11.64 -6.84
CA ILE A 58 -4.04 -11.92 -7.03
C ILE A 58 -4.44 -11.80 -8.51
N LYS A 59 -5.28 -12.74 -8.96
CA LYS A 59 -6.02 -12.64 -10.23
C LYS A 59 -7.31 -11.85 -10.00
N ILE A 60 -7.59 -10.92 -10.90
CA ILE A 60 -8.76 -10.05 -10.87
C ILE A 60 -9.91 -10.76 -11.60
N SER A 61 -11.00 -10.98 -10.88
CA SER A 61 -12.17 -11.70 -11.37
C SER A 61 -13.42 -10.83 -11.30
N ASN A 62 -14.37 -11.09 -12.18
CA ASN A 62 -15.67 -10.42 -12.16
C ASN A 62 -16.45 -10.80 -10.89
N GLY A 63 -17.30 -9.88 -10.41
CA GLY A 63 -18.11 -10.08 -9.21
C GLY A 63 -17.41 -9.69 -7.90
N PHE A 64 -16.17 -9.23 -7.97
CA PHE A 64 -15.38 -8.77 -6.82
C PHE A 64 -14.95 -7.32 -7.00
N SER A 65 -14.84 -6.61 -5.89
CA SER A 65 -14.17 -5.30 -5.82
C SER A 65 -12.85 -5.45 -5.07
N TYR A 66 -11.81 -4.77 -5.55
CA TYR A 66 -10.44 -4.86 -5.07
C TYR A 66 -9.94 -3.47 -4.70
N LEU A 67 -9.35 -3.39 -3.51
CA LEU A 67 -8.65 -2.20 -3.02
C LEU A 67 -7.20 -2.58 -2.72
N ILE A 68 -6.30 -2.16 -3.59
CA ILE A 68 -4.88 -2.51 -3.56
C ILE A 68 -4.08 -1.35 -2.98
N ASN A 69 -3.44 -1.55 -1.84
CA ASN A 69 -2.43 -0.61 -1.37
C ASN A 69 -1.07 -0.98 -1.96
N VAL A 70 -0.48 -0.06 -2.71
CA VAL A 70 0.78 -0.31 -3.46
C VAL A 70 2.02 -0.29 -2.58
N GLY A 71 1.88 0.04 -1.29
CA GLY A 71 2.98 0.20 -0.36
C GLY A 71 3.75 1.52 -0.56
N SER A 72 5.07 1.48 -0.45
CA SER A 72 5.93 2.65 -0.63
C SER A 72 7.30 2.27 -1.18
N VAL A 73 7.74 3.02 -2.19
CA VAL A 73 9.07 2.86 -2.80
C VAL A 73 10.16 3.35 -1.84
N GLY A 74 9.95 4.52 -1.23
CA GLY A 74 11.01 5.25 -0.51
C GLY A 74 10.96 5.16 1.00
N GLN A 75 9.79 4.85 1.59
CA GLN A 75 9.64 4.77 3.05
C GLN A 75 8.56 3.73 3.43
N PRO A 76 8.81 2.43 3.20
CA PRO A 76 7.93 1.38 3.73
C PRO A 76 7.69 1.55 5.22
N ARG A 77 6.48 1.23 5.69
CA ARG A 77 6.12 1.36 7.11
C ARG A 77 5.70 0.05 7.78
N ASP A 78 5.77 -1.08 7.09
CA ASP A 78 5.29 -2.41 7.51
C ASP A 78 6.36 -3.31 8.08
N PHE A 79 7.40 -2.73 8.67
CA PHE A 79 8.53 -3.44 9.26
C PHE A 79 9.40 -4.23 8.27
N ASP A 80 9.15 -4.09 6.96
CA ASP A 80 10.01 -4.55 5.88
C ASP A 80 10.68 -3.35 5.21
N SER A 81 12.01 -3.24 5.34
CA SER A 81 12.78 -2.12 4.79
C SER A 81 12.94 -2.14 3.28
N ARG A 82 12.55 -3.22 2.59
CA ARG A 82 12.64 -3.32 1.12
C ARG A 82 11.63 -2.36 0.45
N SER A 83 12.05 -1.71 -0.63
CA SER A 83 11.18 -0.89 -1.47
C SER A 83 9.98 -1.73 -1.94
N CYS A 84 8.80 -1.12 -1.99
CA CYS A 84 7.56 -1.78 -2.38
C CYS A 84 6.87 -1.03 -3.52
N TYR A 85 6.40 -1.77 -4.52
CA TYR A 85 5.55 -1.29 -5.60
C TYR A 85 4.65 -2.42 -6.08
N CYS A 86 3.68 -2.13 -6.95
CA CYS A 86 2.87 -3.15 -7.61
C CYS A 86 3.02 -3.13 -9.13
N ILE A 87 2.80 -4.28 -9.75
CA ILE A 87 2.55 -4.42 -11.19
C ILE A 87 1.11 -4.86 -11.35
N TYR A 88 0.37 -4.17 -12.22
CA TYR A 88 -0.92 -4.62 -12.73
C TYR A 88 -0.73 -5.01 -14.20
N ASP A 89 -1.04 -6.25 -14.52
CA ASP A 89 -1.06 -6.78 -15.87
C ASP A 89 -2.52 -6.81 -16.36
N SER A 90 -2.84 -5.96 -17.34
CA SER A 90 -4.20 -5.83 -17.89
C SER A 90 -4.57 -6.92 -18.86
N ASP A 91 -3.59 -7.60 -19.47
CA ASP A 91 -3.85 -8.69 -20.40
C ASP A 91 -4.13 -9.98 -19.61
N GLU A 92 -3.33 -10.22 -18.58
CA GLU A 92 -3.45 -11.37 -17.69
C GLU A 92 -4.45 -11.15 -16.54
N MET A 93 -4.92 -9.91 -16.35
CA MET A 93 -5.79 -9.48 -15.26
C MET A 93 -5.27 -9.92 -13.89
N ASP A 94 -4.01 -9.58 -13.57
CA ASP A 94 -3.42 -9.83 -12.25
C ASP A 94 -2.67 -8.65 -11.65
N VAL A 95 -2.59 -8.66 -10.32
CA VAL A 95 -1.81 -7.69 -9.53
C VAL A 95 -0.76 -8.43 -8.72
N ARG A 96 0.47 -7.90 -8.75
CA ARG A 96 1.63 -8.38 -8.00
C ARG A 96 2.21 -7.26 -7.16
N ILE A 97 2.31 -7.45 -5.85
CA ILE A 97 3.07 -6.58 -4.94
C ILE A 97 4.50 -7.10 -4.87
N ILE A 98 5.46 -6.24 -5.21
CA ILE A 98 6.87 -6.61 -5.37
C ILE A 98 7.71 -5.87 -4.35
N ARG A 99 8.61 -6.63 -3.70
CA ARG A 99 9.62 -6.12 -2.79
C ARG A 99 11.02 -6.20 -3.42
N VAL A 100 11.75 -5.10 -3.34
CA VAL A 100 13.12 -5.00 -3.87
C VAL A 100 14.05 -4.46 -2.81
N SER A 101 15.12 -5.21 -2.54
CA SER A 101 16.20 -4.76 -1.67
C SER A 101 16.93 -3.58 -2.29
N TYR A 102 17.25 -2.57 -1.48
CA TYR A 102 18.07 -1.44 -1.90
C TYR A 102 19.02 -1.06 -0.77
N ASP A 103 20.10 -0.36 -1.08
CA ASP A 103 21.03 0.13 -0.07
C ASP A 103 20.50 1.42 0.57
N PHE A 104 19.64 1.26 1.57
CA PHE A 104 19.10 2.38 2.34
C PHE A 104 20.18 3.18 3.07
N ARG A 105 21.38 2.63 3.30
CA ARG A 105 22.47 3.32 3.99
C ARG A 105 22.96 4.53 3.19
N ILE A 106 22.92 4.45 1.86
CA ILE A 106 23.22 5.59 0.98
C ILE A 106 22.23 6.73 1.25
N THR A 107 20.93 6.43 1.34
CA THR A 107 19.89 7.42 1.63
C THR A 107 20.02 7.95 3.06
N GLN A 108 20.28 7.08 4.05
CA GLN A 108 20.54 7.50 5.42
C GLN A 108 21.74 8.45 5.51
N LYS A 109 22.83 8.18 4.78
CA LYS A 109 23.99 9.07 4.71
C LYS A 109 23.58 10.45 4.19
N LYS A 110 22.84 10.50 3.07
CA LYS A 110 22.33 11.76 2.51
C LYS A 110 21.49 12.55 3.52
N ILE A 111 20.61 11.88 4.27
CA ILE A 111 19.79 12.49 5.34
C ILE A 111 20.70 13.13 6.41
N ARG A 112 21.72 12.41 6.89
CA ARG A 112 22.68 12.91 7.90
C ARG A 112 23.52 14.06 7.36
N ASP A 113 24.05 13.95 6.14
CA ASP A 113 24.88 14.97 5.50
C ASP A 113 24.12 16.31 5.35
N HIS A 114 22.80 16.25 5.15
CA HIS A 114 21.93 17.43 5.02
C HIS A 114 21.29 17.87 6.35
N GLN A 115 21.73 17.29 7.49
CA GLN A 115 21.24 17.65 8.83
C GLN A 115 19.72 17.52 8.98
N LEU A 116 19.10 16.61 8.22
CA LEU A 116 17.68 16.30 8.38
C LEU A 116 17.48 15.51 9.70
N PRO A 117 16.26 15.55 10.28
CA PRO A 117 15.97 14.84 11.51
C PRO A 117 16.41 13.37 11.48
N LEU A 118 17.22 12.96 12.46
CA LEU A 118 17.89 11.65 12.47
C LEU A 118 16.92 10.48 12.36
N PHE A 119 15.73 10.63 12.94
CA PHE A 119 14.69 9.62 12.89
C PHE A 119 14.32 9.26 11.44
N LEU A 120 14.38 10.19 10.47
CA LEU A 120 14.10 9.90 9.06
C LEU A 120 15.07 8.87 8.46
N ALA A 121 16.33 8.84 8.93
CA ALA A 121 17.30 7.85 8.51
C ALA A 121 17.04 6.50 9.18
N GLU A 122 16.90 6.48 10.51
CA GLU A 122 16.70 5.25 11.29
C GLU A 122 15.49 4.44 10.84
N ARG A 123 14.44 5.16 10.43
CA ARG A 123 13.17 4.57 10.04
C ARG A 123 13.24 3.77 8.73
N LEU A 124 14.18 4.11 7.84
CA LEU A 124 14.40 3.36 6.60
C LEU A 124 14.89 1.94 6.88
N GLU A 125 15.77 1.79 7.87
CA GLU A 125 16.30 0.48 8.27
C GLU A 125 15.24 -0.37 9.00
N LYS A 126 14.43 0.28 9.83
CA LYS A 126 13.35 -0.37 10.59
C LYS A 126 12.10 -0.65 9.73
N GLY A 127 11.98 0.00 8.56
CA GLY A 127 10.77 -0.03 7.74
C GLY A 127 9.52 0.48 8.48
N ARG A 128 9.61 1.55 9.30
CA ARG A 128 8.47 2.08 10.07
C ARG A 128 8.54 3.58 10.31
#